data_AF-A0A3L6DWW6-F1
#
_entry.id   AF-A0A3L6DWW6-F1
#
_cell.length_a   1.000
_cell.length_b   1.000
_cell.length_c   1.000
_cell.angle_alpha   90.00
_cell.angle_beta   90.00
_cell.angle_gamma   90.00
#
_symmetry.space_group_name_H-M   'P 1'
#
loop_
_entity.id
_entity.type
_entity.pdbx_description
1 polymer ?
#
loop_
_entity_poly.entity_id
_entity_poly.type
_entity_poly.pdbx_seq_one_letter_code
_entity_poly.pdbx_strand_id
1 'polypeptide(L)'
;MAEKPAGPTPRTRIRGGLAASAPSSRRLSSVSFTAAPSKIKKVPDPPKAVRPSRATPAKKRPQVDQAQKRREEVAALQEQLNGLQSKLHEKDEALRSAENLIGRVTAANEAVDGLRSQLSEKELLIESTGSELHSAKIMLAEKQAALEKLEWEANVSSTKVEELQADVASMDTEVSALMKLFRKITESDRAPPPRDRNDDLSLECEPVHLDDTVDDIDLEKMEKEMSAYVSALSAAKENPTDEFMRAVADARLRLQAVVL
;
A
#
# COMPACT_ATOMS: atom_id res chain seq x y z
N MET A 1 25.55 -13.95 35.76
CA MET A 1 26.57 -13.72 34.71
C MET A 1 25.86 -13.13 33.52
N ALA A 2 26.35 -11.97 33.07
CA ALA A 2 25.71 -11.10 32.11
C ALA A 2 26.28 -11.35 30.70
N GLU A 3 25.42 -11.54 29.71
CA GLU A 3 25.78 -11.39 28.30
C GLU A 3 24.75 -10.53 27.57
N LYS A 4 25.11 -9.24 27.49
CA LYS A 4 25.08 -8.31 26.35
C LYS A 4 24.04 -8.51 25.22
N PRO A 5 23.18 -7.51 24.93
CA PRO A 5 22.40 -7.45 23.70
C PRO A 5 23.22 -6.83 22.54
N ALA A 6 23.15 -7.47 21.37
CA ALA A 6 23.68 -6.94 20.11
C ALA A 6 22.67 -6.00 19.45
N GLY A 7 23.11 -4.77 19.13
CA GLY A 7 22.30 -3.76 18.45
C GLY A 7 22.10 -4.02 16.95
N PRO A 8 21.17 -3.29 16.30
CA PRO A 8 20.82 -3.51 14.92
C PRO A 8 21.81 -2.84 13.94
N THR A 9 22.22 -3.60 12.94
CA THR A 9 23.05 -3.18 11.80
C THR A 9 22.26 -2.36 10.76
N PRO A 10 22.86 -1.36 10.09
CA PRO A 10 22.23 -0.59 9.03
C PRO A 10 22.25 -1.37 7.70
N ARG A 11 21.08 -1.51 7.05
CA ARG A 11 20.97 -2.09 5.71
C ARG A 11 21.17 -1.02 4.64
N THR A 12 22.21 -1.24 3.84
CA THR A 12 22.63 -0.46 2.68
C THR A 12 21.59 -0.52 1.56
N ARG A 13 21.24 0.65 1.04
CA ARG A 13 20.34 0.89 -0.08
C ARG A 13 21.12 0.72 -1.39
N ILE A 14 20.87 -0.35 -2.14
CA ILE A 14 21.41 -0.51 -3.50
C ILE A 14 20.41 0.05 -4.51
N ARG A 15 20.93 0.99 -5.30
CA ARG A 15 20.32 1.72 -6.41
C ARG A 15 20.50 0.91 -7.69
N GLY A 16 19.42 0.34 -8.23
CA GLY A 16 19.29 -0.05 -9.64
C GLY A 16 18.12 0.76 -10.20
N GLY A 17 18.22 1.53 -11.27
CA GLY A 17 18.78 1.19 -12.56
C GLY A 17 17.61 1.24 -13.56
N LEU A 18 17.11 2.44 -13.84
CA LEU A 18 16.08 2.69 -14.85
C LEU A 18 16.70 2.54 -16.23
N ALA A 19 16.37 1.47 -16.95
CA ALA A 19 16.62 1.34 -18.37
C ALA A 19 15.26 1.26 -19.09
N ALA A 20 14.99 2.26 -19.92
CA ALA A 20 13.85 2.32 -20.80
C ALA A 20 13.91 1.18 -21.82
N SER A 21 12.89 0.33 -21.86
CA SER A 21 12.75 -0.73 -22.86
C SER A 21 11.88 -0.22 -24.01
N ALA A 22 12.47 -0.17 -25.20
CA ALA A 22 11.87 0.25 -26.45
C ALA A 22 10.86 -0.78 -26.99
N PRO A 23 9.90 -0.38 -27.84
CA PRO A 23 8.91 -1.30 -28.40
C PRO A 23 9.54 -2.24 -29.44
N SER A 24 9.51 -3.54 -29.15
CA SER A 24 9.96 -4.60 -30.06
C SER A 24 9.04 -4.71 -31.27
N SER A 25 9.66 -4.60 -32.46
CA SER A 25 9.02 -4.62 -33.76
C SER A 25 8.23 -5.90 -34.01
N ARG A 26 6.98 -5.72 -34.42
CA ARG A 26 6.08 -6.73 -34.99
C ARG A 26 6.69 -7.23 -36.31
N ARG A 27 7.44 -8.34 -36.29
CA ARG A 27 7.88 -9.03 -37.51
C ARG A 27 6.76 -9.94 -38.00
N LEU A 28 6.12 -9.53 -39.08
CA LEU A 28 5.33 -10.42 -39.94
C LEU A 28 6.28 -11.42 -40.58
N SER A 29 6.23 -12.68 -40.19
CA SER A 29 6.92 -13.76 -40.88
C SER A 29 6.14 -14.09 -42.16
N SER A 30 6.67 -13.66 -43.30
CA SER A 30 6.22 -14.08 -44.62
C SER A 30 6.58 -15.55 -44.84
N VAL A 31 5.58 -16.39 -45.11
CA VAL A 31 5.77 -17.77 -45.54
C VAL A 31 6.08 -17.74 -47.03
N SER A 32 7.34 -18.01 -47.40
CA SER A 32 7.75 -18.13 -48.80
C SER A 32 7.41 -19.53 -49.32
N PHE A 33 6.55 -19.61 -50.34
CA PHE A 33 6.36 -20.82 -51.13
C PHE A 33 7.63 -21.11 -51.93
N THR A 34 8.29 -22.24 -51.68
CA THR A 34 9.39 -22.74 -52.50
C THR A 34 8.83 -23.40 -53.77
N ALA A 35 8.93 -22.69 -54.89
CA ALA A 35 8.74 -23.26 -56.22
C ALA A 35 9.95 -24.11 -56.61
N ALA A 36 9.72 -25.35 -57.02
CA ALA A 36 10.74 -26.23 -57.60
C ALA A 36 10.77 -26.08 -59.12
N PRO A 37 11.93 -25.87 -59.76
CA PRO A 37 12.05 -26.08 -61.20
C PRO A 37 13.04 -27.21 -61.56
N SER A 38 12.47 -28.22 -62.22
CA SER A 38 12.97 -28.91 -63.42
C SER A 38 14.49 -29.13 -63.60
N LYS A 39 14.93 -30.39 -63.47
CA LYS A 39 16.21 -30.85 -64.05
C LYS A 39 16.02 -31.16 -65.54
N ILE A 40 16.56 -30.30 -66.40
CA ILE A 40 16.74 -30.59 -67.84
C ILE A 40 17.98 -31.50 -67.96
N LYS A 41 17.78 -32.73 -68.44
CA LYS A 41 18.86 -33.66 -68.78
C LYS A 41 19.51 -33.23 -70.10
N LYS A 42 20.80 -32.95 -70.03
CA LYS A 42 21.73 -32.71 -71.15
C LYS A 42 21.95 -34.04 -71.89
N VAL A 43 21.73 -34.05 -73.20
CA VAL A 43 22.06 -35.16 -74.12
C VAL A 43 23.48 -34.94 -74.66
N PRO A 44 24.37 -35.96 -74.72
CA PRO A 44 25.67 -35.86 -75.38
C PRO A 44 25.58 -36.19 -76.88
N ASP A 45 26.33 -35.44 -77.71
CA ASP A 45 26.53 -35.68 -79.14
C ASP A 45 27.30 -37.00 -79.41
N PRO A 46 26.99 -37.75 -80.49
CA PRO A 46 27.87 -38.79 -81.02
C PRO A 46 28.58 -38.37 -82.33
N PRO A 47 29.77 -38.93 -82.64
CA PRO A 47 30.58 -38.51 -83.77
C PRO A 47 30.35 -39.30 -85.08
N LYS A 48 30.66 -38.59 -86.18
CA LYS A 48 31.16 -38.98 -87.53
C LYS A 48 30.57 -40.18 -88.29
N ALA A 49 30.19 -39.86 -89.53
CA ALA A 49 29.75 -40.74 -90.59
C ALA A 49 30.86 -41.62 -91.17
N VAL A 50 30.57 -42.92 -91.34
CA VAL A 50 31.19 -43.84 -92.30
C VAL A 50 30.11 -44.76 -92.88
N ARG A 51 30.03 -44.86 -94.22
CA ARG A 51 29.17 -45.78 -95.00
C ARG A 51 29.67 -47.23 -94.89
N PRO A 52 28.82 -48.29 -94.99
CA PRO A 52 28.54 -48.87 -96.32
C PRO A 52 27.18 -49.57 -96.55
N SER A 53 26.86 -49.69 -97.85
CA SER A 53 26.08 -50.71 -98.61
C SER A 53 24.83 -51.44 -98.04
N ARG A 54 23.69 -51.13 -98.67
CA ARG A 54 22.65 -52.00 -99.28
C ARG A 54 22.60 -53.49 -98.89
N ALA A 55 21.48 -53.89 -98.26
CA ALA A 55 20.61 -54.99 -98.70
C ALA A 55 19.27 -55.01 -97.91
N THR A 56 18.14 -55.01 -98.61
CA THR A 56 16.81 -55.45 -98.15
C THR A 56 16.67 -56.98 -98.32
N PRO A 57 15.61 -57.69 -97.85
CA PRO A 57 14.39 -57.27 -97.13
C PRO A 57 13.97 -58.15 -95.92
N ALA A 58 13.20 -57.64 -94.95
CA ALA A 58 12.32 -58.48 -94.10
C ALA A 58 11.22 -57.67 -93.38
N LYS A 59 10.00 -57.72 -93.93
CA LYS A 59 8.75 -57.27 -93.29
C LYS A 59 8.38 -58.26 -92.16
N LYS A 60 8.53 -57.89 -90.88
CA LYS A 60 7.76 -58.38 -89.69
C LYS A 60 8.27 -57.93 -88.28
N ARG A 61 9.11 -56.90 -88.14
CA ARG A 61 9.60 -56.43 -86.81
C ARG A 61 8.92 -55.21 -86.12
N PRO A 62 8.15 -54.31 -86.76
CA PRO A 62 7.64 -53.12 -86.06
C PRO A 62 6.65 -53.40 -84.92
N GLN A 63 5.92 -54.52 -85.01
CA GLN A 63 4.81 -54.82 -84.10
C GLN A 63 5.28 -55.35 -82.74
N VAL A 64 6.43 -56.04 -82.69
CA VAL A 64 7.01 -56.58 -81.45
C VAL A 64 7.65 -55.46 -80.63
N ASP A 65 8.38 -54.55 -81.28
CA ASP A 65 8.98 -53.39 -80.61
C ASP A 65 7.90 -52.41 -80.11
N GLN A 66 6.80 -52.25 -80.85
CA GLN A 66 5.68 -51.41 -80.42
C GLN A 66 4.90 -52.04 -79.25
N ALA A 67 4.74 -53.36 -79.23
CA ALA A 67 4.11 -54.07 -78.12
C ALA A 67 4.98 -54.04 -76.86
N GLN A 68 6.30 -54.17 -77.00
CA GLN A 68 7.26 -54.05 -75.91
C GLN A 68 7.25 -52.65 -75.31
N LYS A 69 7.29 -51.61 -76.16
CA LYS A 69 7.18 -50.22 -75.72
C LYS A 69 5.90 -49.93 -74.95
N ARG A 70 4.76 -50.44 -75.41
CA ARG A 70 3.49 -50.33 -74.67
C ARG A 70 3.53 -51.01 -73.30
N ARG A 71 4.20 -52.17 -73.18
CA ARG A 71 4.36 -52.86 -71.89
C ARG A 71 5.24 -52.05 -70.93
N GLU A 72 6.32 -51.45 -71.42
CA GLU A 72 7.19 -50.57 -70.64
C GLU A 72 6.47 -49.30 -70.20
N GLU A 73 5.68 -48.69 -71.07
CA GLU A 73 4.82 -47.54 -70.73
C GLU A 73 3.79 -47.90 -69.66
N VAL A 74 3.13 -49.06 -69.79
CA VAL A 74 2.20 -49.55 -68.76
C VAL A 74 2.92 -49.77 -67.43
N ALA A 75 4.09 -50.40 -67.44
CA ALA A 75 4.87 -50.62 -66.22
C ALA A 75 5.29 -49.31 -65.55
N ALA A 76 5.75 -48.32 -66.34
CA ALA A 76 6.12 -47.00 -65.84
C ALA A 76 4.91 -46.25 -65.24
N LEU A 77 3.74 -46.32 -65.89
CA LEU A 77 2.50 -45.75 -65.35
C LEU A 77 2.06 -46.46 -64.06
N GLN A 78 2.27 -47.77 -63.97
CA GLN A 78 1.95 -48.56 -62.77
C GLN A 78 2.85 -48.19 -61.59
N GLU A 79 4.15 -47.99 -61.84
CA GLU A 79 5.09 -47.49 -60.84
C GLU A 79 4.72 -46.07 -60.38
N GLN A 80 4.37 -45.18 -61.31
CA GLN A 80 3.88 -43.84 -60.96
C GLN A 80 2.60 -43.87 -60.13
N LEU A 81 1.64 -44.73 -60.49
CA LEU A 81 0.39 -44.90 -59.75
C LEU A 81 0.67 -45.39 -58.32
N ASN A 82 1.53 -46.40 -58.15
CA ASN A 82 1.93 -46.91 -56.84
C ASN A 82 2.65 -45.83 -56.02
N GLY A 83 3.52 -45.03 -56.64
CA GLY A 83 4.21 -43.92 -55.99
C GLY A 83 3.26 -42.80 -55.55
N LEU A 84 2.24 -42.49 -56.35
CA LEU A 84 1.19 -41.53 -55.98
C LEU A 84 0.30 -42.06 -54.85
N GLN A 85 -0.06 -43.35 -54.90
CA GLN A 85 -0.85 -43.99 -53.85
C GLN A 85 -0.12 -44.00 -52.50
N SER A 86 1.19 -44.29 -52.49
CA SER A 86 2.01 -44.23 -51.28
C SER A 86 2.07 -42.82 -50.70
N LYS A 87 2.29 -41.80 -51.54
CA LYS A 87 2.28 -40.38 -51.11
C LYS A 87 0.92 -39.92 -50.59
N LEU A 88 -0.17 -40.41 -51.18
CA LEU A 88 -1.52 -40.10 -50.71
C LEU A 88 -1.70 -40.66 -49.29
N HIS A 89 -1.31 -41.92 -49.07
CA HIS A 89 -1.39 -42.56 -47.77
C HIS A 89 -0.56 -41.83 -46.70
N GLU A 90 0.68 -41.43 -47.01
CA GLU A 90 1.51 -40.63 -46.09
C GLU A 90 0.84 -39.30 -45.71
N LYS A 91 0.19 -38.64 -46.68
CA LYS A 91 -0.56 -37.40 -46.42
C LYS A 91 -1.80 -37.63 -45.57
N ASP A 92 -2.50 -38.74 -45.74
CA ASP A 92 -3.67 -39.08 -44.93
C ASP A 92 -3.26 -39.34 -43.46
N GLU A 93 -2.13 -40.00 -43.22
CA GLU A 93 -1.56 -40.19 -41.87
C GLU A 93 -1.14 -38.85 -41.23
N ALA A 94 -0.50 -37.97 -42.02
CA ALA A 94 -0.13 -36.64 -41.57
C ALA A 94 -1.37 -35.77 -41.25
N LEU A 95 -2.42 -35.89 -42.05
CA LEU A 95 -3.70 -35.19 -41.84
C LEU A 95 -4.35 -35.66 -40.54
N ARG A 96 -4.44 -36.98 -40.32
CA ARG A 96 -4.97 -37.54 -39.06
C ARG A 96 -4.17 -37.09 -37.84
N SER A 97 -2.85 -37.00 -37.98
CA SER A 97 -1.97 -36.48 -36.92
C SER A 97 -2.23 -35.00 -36.62
N ALA A 98 -2.48 -34.20 -37.65
CA ALA A 98 -2.83 -32.79 -37.51
C ALA A 98 -4.21 -32.61 -36.83
N GLU A 99 -5.21 -33.40 -37.20
CA GLU A 99 -6.54 -33.39 -36.56
C GLU A 99 -6.45 -33.73 -35.06
N ASN A 100 -5.66 -34.75 -34.70
CA ASN A 100 -5.41 -35.10 -33.31
C ASN A 100 -4.72 -33.95 -32.55
N LEU A 101 -3.77 -33.26 -33.19
CA LEU A 101 -3.11 -32.10 -32.58
C LEU A 101 -4.09 -30.94 -32.36
N ILE A 102 -4.98 -30.69 -33.32
CA ILE A 102 -6.04 -29.67 -33.18
C ILE A 102 -6.92 -30.00 -31.97
N GLY A 103 -7.37 -31.25 -31.83
CA GLY A 103 -8.16 -31.67 -30.66
C GLY A 103 -7.43 -31.44 -29.33
N ARG A 104 -6.13 -31.75 -29.27
CA ARG A 104 -5.29 -31.48 -28.09
C ARG A 104 -5.15 -30.00 -27.80
N VAL A 105 -4.98 -29.16 -28.82
CA VAL A 105 -4.88 -27.70 -28.68
C VAL A 105 -6.20 -27.11 -28.19
N THR A 106 -7.34 -27.58 -28.71
CA THR A 106 -8.67 -27.15 -28.24
C THR A 106 -8.85 -27.48 -26.76
N ALA A 107 -8.57 -28.72 -26.35
CA ALA A 107 -8.66 -29.11 -24.93
C ALA A 107 -7.70 -28.31 -24.04
N ALA A 108 -6.50 -28.00 -24.53
CA ALA A 108 -5.55 -27.15 -23.81
C ALA A 108 -6.07 -25.70 -23.66
N ASN A 109 -6.70 -25.14 -24.70
CA ASN A 109 -7.30 -23.82 -24.64
C ASN A 109 -8.45 -23.76 -23.63
N GLU A 110 -9.34 -24.75 -23.63
CA GLU A 110 -10.42 -24.86 -22.64
C GLU A 110 -9.87 -24.91 -21.21
N ALA A 111 -8.80 -25.68 -20.98
CA ALA A 111 -8.14 -25.73 -19.68
C ALA A 111 -7.52 -24.37 -19.29
N VAL A 112 -6.90 -23.65 -20.24
CA VAL A 112 -6.34 -22.31 -20.01
C VAL A 112 -7.44 -21.32 -19.65
N ASP A 113 -8.58 -21.34 -20.35
CA ASP A 113 -9.69 -20.44 -20.05
C ASP A 113 -10.31 -20.75 -18.69
N GLY A 114 -10.43 -22.03 -18.31
CA GLY A 114 -10.82 -22.43 -16.95
C GLY A 114 -9.88 -21.89 -15.87
N LEU A 115 -8.56 -21.98 -16.09
CA LEU A 115 -7.56 -21.41 -15.16
C LEU A 115 -7.64 -19.88 -15.09
N ARG A 116 -7.93 -19.20 -16.20
CA ARG A 116 -8.14 -17.74 -16.22
C ARG A 116 -9.36 -17.34 -15.40
N SER A 117 -10.47 -18.07 -15.52
CA SER A 117 -11.66 -17.83 -14.70
C SER A 117 -11.37 -18.02 -13.21
N GLN A 118 -10.67 -19.10 -12.83
CA GLN A 118 -10.26 -19.32 -11.44
C GLN A 118 -9.34 -18.21 -10.92
N LEU A 119 -8.38 -17.75 -11.74
CA LEU A 119 -7.52 -16.63 -11.38
C LEU A 119 -8.34 -15.37 -11.10
N SER A 120 -9.31 -15.05 -11.97
CA SER A 120 -10.17 -13.88 -11.78
C SER A 120 -11.03 -13.97 -10.51
N GLU A 121 -11.55 -15.15 -10.16
CA GLU A 121 -12.30 -15.36 -8.92
C GLU A 121 -11.40 -15.18 -7.69
N LYS A 122 -10.17 -15.70 -7.74
CA LYS A 122 -9.19 -15.54 -6.67
C LYS A 122 -8.75 -14.10 -6.50
N GLU A 123 -8.58 -13.36 -7.59
CA GLU A 123 -8.27 -11.92 -7.56
C GLU A 123 -9.38 -11.14 -6.85
N LEU A 124 -10.65 -11.39 -7.19
CA LEU A 124 -11.80 -10.78 -6.53
C LEU A 124 -11.87 -11.13 -5.04
N LEU A 125 -11.56 -12.37 -4.67
CA LEU A 125 -11.50 -12.77 -3.26
C LEU A 125 -10.39 -12.04 -2.50
N ILE A 126 -9.23 -11.85 -3.11
CA ILE A 126 -8.11 -11.07 -2.53
C ILE A 126 -8.52 -9.60 -2.36
N GLU A 127 -9.18 -9.00 -3.36
CA GLU A 127 -9.66 -7.63 -3.28
C GLU A 127 -10.72 -7.45 -2.18
N SER A 128 -11.68 -8.38 -2.06
CA SER A 128 -12.72 -8.35 -1.02
C SER A 128 -12.11 -8.48 0.38
N THR A 129 -11.26 -9.49 0.59
CA THR A 129 -10.61 -9.72 1.90
C THR A 129 -9.63 -8.60 2.25
N GLY A 130 -8.94 -8.03 1.27
CA GLY A 130 -8.10 -6.85 1.46
C GLY A 130 -8.91 -5.62 1.90
N SER A 131 -10.10 -5.42 1.31
CA SER A 131 -11.00 -4.33 1.69
C SER A 131 -11.56 -4.51 3.11
N GLU A 132 -11.96 -5.73 3.46
CA GLU A 132 -12.42 -6.08 4.82
C GLU A 132 -11.31 -5.85 5.87
N LEU A 133 -10.09 -6.27 5.57
CA LEU A 133 -8.93 -6.06 6.45
C LEU A 133 -8.65 -4.57 6.66
N HIS A 134 -8.74 -3.77 5.58
CA HIS A 134 -8.54 -2.33 5.68
C HIS A 134 -9.60 -1.68 6.57
N SER A 135 -10.87 -2.04 6.40
CA SER A 135 -11.97 -1.58 7.27
C SER A 135 -11.74 -1.98 8.74
N ALA A 136 -11.35 -3.22 9.00
CA ALA A 136 -11.04 -3.69 10.35
C ALA A 136 -9.89 -2.91 10.99
N LYS A 137 -8.87 -2.55 10.20
CA LYS A 137 -7.74 -1.73 10.68
C LYS A 137 -8.18 -0.32 11.09
N ILE A 138 -9.10 0.30 10.33
CA ILE A 138 -9.68 1.61 10.68
C ILE A 138 -10.44 1.49 12.00
N MET A 139 -11.34 0.52 12.12
CA MET A 139 -12.10 0.29 13.36
C MET A 139 -11.19 0.06 14.55
N LEU A 140 -10.09 -0.71 14.38
CA LEU A 140 -9.14 -0.94 15.46
C LEU A 140 -8.47 0.36 15.92
N ALA A 141 -8.07 1.23 14.97
CA ALA A 141 -7.49 2.53 15.30
C ALA A 141 -8.50 3.44 16.04
N GLU A 142 -9.77 3.44 15.61
CA GLU A 142 -10.84 4.18 16.29
C GLU A 142 -11.07 3.68 17.71
N LYS A 143 -11.08 2.34 17.91
CA LYS A 143 -11.20 1.73 19.24
C LYS A 143 -10.01 2.06 20.12
N GLN A 144 -8.79 2.07 19.57
CA GLN A 144 -7.59 2.47 20.30
C GLN A 144 -7.67 3.93 20.76
N ALA A 145 -8.07 4.84 19.88
CA ALA A 145 -8.25 6.25 20.24
C ALA A 145 -9.34 6.46 21.32
N ALA A 146 -10.44 5.70 21.24
CA ALA A 146 -11.49 5.74 22.26
C ALA A 146 -11.00 5.21 23.62
N LEU A 147 -10.16 4.18 23.63
CA LEU A 147 -9.56 3.62 24.84
C LEU A 147 -8.63 4.64 25.50
N GLU A 148 -7.70 5.22 24.74
CA GLU A 148 -6.76 6.25 25.26
C GLU A 148 -7.51 7.45 25.84
N LYS A 149 -8.61 7.87 25.21
CA LYS A 149 -9.47 8.92 25.74
C LYS A 149 -10.07 8.54 27.10
N LEU A 150 -10.67 7.35 27.20
CA LEU A 150 -11.26 6.87 28.45
C LEU A 150 -10.22 6.70 29.56
N GLU A 151 -9.02 6.23 29.21
CA GLU A 151 -7.90 6.11 30.15
C GLU A 151 -7.48 7.49 30.67
N TRP A 152 -7.37 8.49 29.80
CA TRP A 152 -7.08 9.85 30.19
C TRP A 152 -8.18 10.43 31.11
N GLU A 153 -9.46 10.25 30.75
CA GLU A 153 -10.60 10.69 31.57
C GLU A 153 -10.60 10.02 32.95
N ALA A 154 -10.30 8.71 33.02
CA ALA A 154 -10.19 7.98 34.26
C ALA A 154 -9.04 8.48 35.15
N ASN A 155 -7.86 8.74 34.56
CA ASN A 155 -6.71 9.28 35.28
C ASN A 155 -7.01 10.66 35.85
N VAL A 156 -7.58 11.57 35.05
CA VAL A 156 -7.98 12.90 35.51
C VAL A 156 -9.02 12.81 36.63
N SER A 157 -9.99 11.91 36.50
CA SER A 157 -10.99 11.69 37.56
C SER A 157 -10.36 11.13 38.84
N SER A 158 -9.39 10.21 38.73
CA SER A 158 -8.67 9.65 39.88
C SER A 158 -7.91 10.73 40.63
N THR A 159 -7.16 11.57 39.91
CA THR A 159 -6.43 12.71 40.51
C THR A 159 -7.39 13.66 41.23
N LYS A 160 -8.54 13.98 40.63
CA LYS A 160 -9.52 14.85 41.27
C LYS A 160 -10.15 14.25 42.53
N VAL A 161 -10.33 12.93 42.55
CA VAL A 161 -10.80 12.22 43.76
C VAL A 161 -9.74 12.27 44.86
N GLU A 162 -8.47 12.10 44.53
CA GLU A 162 -7.36 12.22 45.49
C GLU A 162 -7.26 13.63 46.08
N GLU A 163 -7.40 14.69 45.26
CA GLU A 163 -7.45 16.08 45.71
C GLU A 163 -8.61 16.33 46.68
N LEU A 164 -9.84 15.93 46.29
CA LEU A 164 -11.01 16.08 47.16
C LEU A 164 -10.88 15.29 48.47
N GLN A 165 -10.25 14.12 48.43
CA GLN A 165 -10.00 13.33 49.63
C GLN A 165 -9.03 14.05 50.58
N ALA A 166 -8.01 14.72 50.06
CA ALA A 166 -7.11 15.55 50.85
C ALA A 166 -7.84 16.76 51.47
N ASP A 167 -8.70 17.45 50.71
CA ASP A 167 -9.49 18.58 51.20
C ASP A 167 -10.43 18.15 52.34
N VAL A 168 -11.12 17.01 52.19
CA VAL A 168 -11.99 16.46 53.24
C VAL A 168 -11.20 16.13 54.51
N ALA A 169 -10.01 15.56 54.38
CA ALA A 169 -9.15 15.29 55.52
C ALA A 169 -8.70 16.59 56.23
N SER A 170 -8.35 17.63 55.47
CA SER A 170 -8.02 18.95 56.04
C SER A 170 -9.21 19.53 56.81
N MET A 171 -10.39 19.56 56.17
CA MET A 171 -11.62 20.08 56.79
C MET A 171 -11.99 19.30 58.06
N ASP A 172 -11.82 17.98 58.09
CA ASP A 172 -12.08 17.17 59.29
C ASP A 172 -11.19 17.60 60.48
N THR A 173 -9.92 17.95 60.21
CA THR A 173 -9.02 18.48 61.26
C THR A 173 -9.46 19.86 61.75
N GLU A 174 -9.87 20.75 60.84
CA GLU A 174 -10.37 22.09 61.17
C GLU A 174 -11.67 22.03 61.97
N VAL A 175 -12.63 21.22 61.54
CA VAL A 175 -13.90 20.99 62.26
C VAL A 175 -13.63 20.37 63.63
N SER A 176 -12.70 19.42 63.73
CA SER A 176 -12.28 18.84 65.01
C SER A 176 -11.67 19.87 65.95
N ALA A 177 -10.84 20.79 65.43
CA ALA A 177 -10.29 21.89 66.21
C ALA A 177 -11.38 22.85 66.70
N LEU A 178 -12.31 23.23 65.82
CA LEU A 178 -13.46 24.08 66.15
C LEU A 178 -14.37 23.45 67.21
N MET A 179 -14.67 22.16 67.09
CA MET A 179 -15.47 21.42 68.08
C MET A 179 -14.79 21.36 69.46
N LYS A 180 -13.45 21.24 69.50
CA LYS A 180 -12.69 21.31 70.77
C LYS A 180 -12.80 22.70 71.40
N LEU A 181 -12.76 23.77 70.59
CA LEU A 181 -12.95 25.14 71.09
C LEU A 181 -14.34 25.32 71.71
N PHE A 182 -15.40 24.89 71.03
CA PHE A 182 -16.76 24.95 71.57
C PHE A 182 -16.89 24.20 72.90
N ARG A 183 -16.34 22.98 72.99
CA ARG A 183 -16.34 22.20 74.24
C ARG A 183 -15.67 22.96 75.38
N LYS A 184 -14.50 23.55 75.12
CA LYS A 184 -13.76 24.34 76.11
C LYS A 184 -14.53 25.57 76.59
N ILE A 185 -15.21 26.28 75.69
CA ILE A 185 -16.05 27.43 76.05
C ILE A 185 -17.22 26.98 76.94
N THR A 186 -17.92 25.90 76.56
CA THR A 186 -19.03 25.37 77.35
C THR A 186 -18.62 24.83 78.72
N GLU A 187 -17.40 24.32 78.88
CA GLU A 187 -16.84 23.93 80.18
C GLU A 187 -16.46 25.15 81.04
N SER A 188 -16.00 26.24 80.42
CA SER A 188 -15.58 27.47 81.11
C SER A 188 -16.76 28.25 81.70
N ASP A 189 -17.93 28.21 81.05
CA ASP A 189 -19.18 28.84 81.53
C ASP A 189 -19.82 28.08 82.71
N ARG A 190 -19.38 26.84 82.97
CA ARG A 190 -19.87 26.01 84.09
C ARG A 190 -19.04 26.15 85.37
N ALA A 191 -17.97 26.96 85.35
CA ALA A 191 -17.17 27.26 86.53
C ALA A 191 -17.93 28.27 87.44
N PRO A 192 -17.95 28.08 88.77
CA PRO A 192 -18.58 29.05 89.67
C PRO A 192 -17.90 30.42 89.52
N PRO A 193 -18.65 31.53 89.57
CA PRO A 193 -18.09 32.85 89.32
C PRO A 193 -16.94 33.10 90.30
N PRO A 194 -15.75 33.50 89.82
CA PRO A 194 -14.72 33.99 90.72
C PRO A 194 -15.25 35.28 91.32
N ARG A 195 -15.50 35.26 92.63
CA ARG A 195 -15.60 36.50 93.39
C ARG A 195 -14.29 37.24 93.21
N ASP A 196 -14.42 38.51 92.83
CA ASP A 196 -13.43 39.56 92.97
C ASP A 196 -12.31 39.58 91.90
N ARG A 197 -12.47 40.42 90.89
CA ARG A 197 -11.65 41.64 90.73
C ARG A 197 -11.95 42.32 89.39
N ASN A 198 -12.20 43.62 89.48
CA ASN A 198 -12.08 44.58 88.40
C ASN A 198 -10.68 44.48 87.81
N ASP A 199 -10.55 44.42 86.48
CA ASP A 199 -9.52 45.15 85.75
C ASP A 199 -9.81 45.16 84.24
N ASP A 200 -9.76 46.40 83.75
CA ASP A 200 -9.87 46.99 82.44
C ASP A 200 -8.96 46.38 81.36
N LEU A 201 -9.52 45.94 80.23
CA LEU A 201 -8.81 45.80 78.94
C LEU A 201 -9.76 46.03 77.77
N SER A 202 -9.91 47.31 77.39
CA SER A 202 -10.48 47.76 76.11
C SER A 202 -9.52 47.43 74.96
N LEU A 203 -9.93 46.56 74.03
CA LEU A 203 -9.21 46.26 72.79
C LEU A 203 -9.61 47.29 71.72
N GLU A 204 -8.78 48.31 71.54
CA GLU A 204 -8.89 49.31 70.48
C GLU A 204 -8.16 48.79 69.23
N CYS A 205 -8.90 48.46 68.18
CA CYS A 205 -8.35 48.10 66.88
C CYS A 205 -8.10 49.37 66.05
N GLU A 206 -6.83 49.63 65.72
CA GLU A 206 -6.38 50.74 64.88
C GLU A 206 -6.65 50.40 63.39
N PRO A 207 -7.39 51.24 62.63
CA PRO A 207 -7.65 51.00 61.21
C PRO A 207 -6.47 51.49 60.36
N VAL A 208 -5.77 50.56 59.71
CA VAL A 208 -4.70 50.86 58.76
C VAL A 208 -5.25 51.64 57.57
N HIS A 209 -4.74 52.86 57.38
CA HIS A 209 -4.97 53.73 56.23
C HIS A 209 -4.27 53.12 55.00
N LEU A 210 -5.03 52.72 53.97
CA LEU A 210 -4.47 52.46 52.64
C LEU A 210 -4.39 53.78 51.89
N ASP A 211 -3.18 54.16 51.51
CA ASP A 211 -2.89 55.32 50.67
C ASP A 211 -3.37 55.06 49.23
N ASP A 212 -4.21 55.95 48.73
CA ASP A 212 -4.96 55.84 47.48
C ASP A 212 -4.16 56.50 46.34
N THR A 213 -2.95 56.00 46.09
CA THR A 213 -2.09 56.46 44.99
C THR A 213 -1.77 55.30 44.05
N VAL A 214 -2.77 54.81 43.35
CA VAL A 214 -2.55 54.05 42.12
C VAL A 214 -2.75 55.03 40.98
N ASP A 215 -1.64 55.46 40.36
CA ASP A 215 -1.64 56.19 39.09
C ASP A 215 -2.63 55.52 38.12
N ASP A 216 -3.41 56.32 37.40
CA ASP A 216 -4.38 55.89 36.39
C ASP A 216 -3.70 55.00 35.33
N ILE A 217 -3.62 53.69 35.60
CA ILE A 217 -3.33 52.69 34.57
C ILE A 217 -4.50 52.79 33.60
N ASP A 218 -4.19 53.17 32.36
CA ASP A 218 -5.16 53.21 31.27
C ASP A 218 -5.72 51.79 31.06
N LEU A 219 -6.81 51.50 31.76
CA LEU A 219 -7.52 50.22 31.80
C LEU A 219 -7.89 49.77 30.40
N GLU A 220 -8.23 50.71 29.52
CA GLU A 220 -8.57 50.45 28.11
C GLU A 220 -7.34 49.97 27.33
N LYS A 221 -6.17 50.57 27.57
CA LYS A 221 -4.91 50.13 26.97
C LYS A 221 -4.49 48.75 27.47
N MET A 222 -4.66 48.45 28.76
CA MET A 222 -4.36 47.13 29.33
C MET A 222 -5.25 46.04 28.73
N GLU A 223 -6.57 46.28 28.66
CA GLU A 223 -7.52 45.34 28.07
C GLU A 223 -7.23 45.07 26.58
N LYS A 224 -6.82 46.11 25.84
CA LYS A 224 -6.44 45.99 24.43
C LYS A 224 -5.19 45.11 24.24
N GLU A 225 -4.14 45.32 25.03
CA GLU A 225 -2.92 44.51 24.93
C GLU A 225 -3.15 43.07 25.43
N MET A 226 -3.99 42.87 26.45
CA MET A 226 -4.43 41.54 26.89
C MET A 226 -5.17 40.81 25.77
N SER A 227 -6.09 41.49 25.08
CA SER A 227 -6.84 40.93 23.96
C SER A 227 -5.92 40.54 22.79
N ALA A 228 -4.91 41.37 22.49
CA ALA A 228 -3.91 41.09 21.47
C ALA A 228 -3.05 39.86 21.82
N TYR A 229 -2.66 39.70 23.09
CA TYR A 229 -1.91 38.54 23.57
C TYR A 229 -2.73 37.25 23.47
N VAL A 230 -4.00 37.26 23.89
CA VAL A 230 -4.90 36.10 23.79
C VAL A 230 -5.15 35.73 22.32
N SER A 231 -5.33 36.70 21.44
CA SER A 231 -5.47 36.47 19.99
C SER A 231 -4.22 35.83 19.38
N ALA A 232 -3.03 36.32 19.75
CA ALA A 232 -1.77 35.75 19.28
C ALA A 232 -1.56 34.31 19.79
N LEU A 233 -1.92 34.04 21.05
CA LEU A 233 -1.89 32.68 21.61
C LEU A 233 -2.84 31.72 20.88
N SER A 234 -4.04 32.18 20.52
CA SER A 234 -4.97 31.38 19.73
C SER A 234 -4.40 31.05 18.35
N ALA A 235 -3.83 32.04 17.66
CA ALA A 235 -3.21 31.84 16.35
C ALA A 235 -2.00 30.89 16.40
N ALA A 236 -1.14 31.01 17.42
CA ALA A 236 -0.01 30.11 17.63
C ALA A 236 -0.44 28.68 18.00
N LYS A 237 -1.56 28.54 18.72
CA LYS A 237 -2.14 27.23 19.07
C LYS A 237 -2.72 26.53 17.83
N GLU A 238 -3.28 27.28 16.89
CA GLU A 238 -3.81 26.75 15.63
C GLU A 238 -2.70 26.49 14.59
N ASN A 239 -1.63 27.31 14.59
CA ASN A 239 -0.45 27.13 13.74
C ASN A 239 0.85 27.50 14.49
N PRO A 240 1.61 26.54 15.03
CA PRO A 240 2.83 26.81 15.79
C PRO A 240 4.04 27.05 14.87
N THR A 241 4.00 28.15 14.13
CA THR A 241 5.12 28.62 13.29
C THR A 241 5.95 29.66 14.05
N ASP A 242 7.25 29.79 13.75
CA ASP A 242 8.16 30.77 14.37
C ASP A 242 7.62 32.22 14.33
N GLU A 243 6.88 32.57 13.29
CA GLU A 243 6.24 33.89 13.15
C GLU A 243 5.15 34.12 14.20
N PHE A 244 4.30 33.13 14.46
CA PHE A 244 3.24 33.20 15.49
C PHE A 244 3.83 33.15 16.90
N MET A 245 4.87 32.36 17.13
CA MET A 245 5.59 32.34 18.41
C MET A 245 6.27 33.69 18.71
N ARG A 246 6.84 34.34 17.69
CA ARG A 246 7.37 35.71 17.81
C ARG A 246 6.27 36.72 18.11
N ALA A 247 5.12 36.63 17.45
CA ALA A 247 3.98 37.50 17.72
C ALA A 247 3.44 37.37 19.16
N VAL A 248 3.41 36.15 19.71
CA VAL A 248 3.07 35.90 21.12
C VAL A 248 4.08 36.56 22.07
N ALA A 249 5.37 36.45 21.76
CA ALA A 249 6.43 37.06 22.55
C ALA A 249 6.34 38.60 22.53
N ASP A 250 6.10 39.20 21.35
CA ASP A 250 5.94 40.64 21.20
C ASP A 250 4.69 41.16 21.91
N ALA A 251 3.56 40.46 21.80
CA ALA A 251 2.33 40.84 22.52
C ALA A 251 2.49 40.73 24.04
N ARG A 252 3.24 39.73 24.53
CA ARG A 252 3.59 39.61 25.95
C ARG A 252 4.46 40.77 26.43
N LEU A 253 5.44 41.20 25.64
CA LEU A 253 6.30 42.34 25.98
C LEU A 253 5.50 43.65 26.05
N ARG A 254 4.56 43.86 25.11
CA ARG A 254 3.66 45.03 25.12
C ARG A 254 2.76 45.05 26.35
N LEU A 255 2.21 43.90 26.74
CA LEU A 255 1.39 43.79 27.94
C LEU A 255 2.20 44.06 29.22
N GLN A 256 3.44 43.57 29.30
CA GLN A 256 4.34 43.86 30.43
C GLN A 256 4.66 45.36 30.54
N ALA A 257 4.77 46.07 29.42
CA ALA A 257 5.03 47.50 29.38
C ALA A 257 3.82 48.38 29.77
N VAL A 258 2.62 47.79 29.99
CA VAL A 258 1.45 48.51 30.52
C VAL A 258 1.34 48.35 32.04
N VAL A 259 1.98 47.31 32.61
CA VAL A 259 1.91 46.94 34.02
C VAL A 259 3.13 47.43 34.82
N LEU A 260 4.20 47.82 34.13
CA LEU A 260 5.46 48.38 34.67
C LEU A 260 5.60 49.85 34.30
#